data_AF-A0A7V8WXQ2-F1
#
_entry.id   AF-A0A7V8WXQ2-F1
#
_cell.length_a   1.000
_cell.length_b   1.000
_cell.length_c   1.000
_cell.angle_alpha   90.00
_cell.angle_beta   90.00
_cell.angle_gamma   90.00
#
_symmetry.space_group_name_H-M   'P 1'
#
loop_
_entity.id
_entity.type
_entity.pdbx_description
1 polymer ?
#
loop_
_entity_poly.entity_id
_entity_poly.type
_entity_poly.pdbx_seq_one_letter_code
_entity_poly.pdbx_strand_id
1 'polypeptide(L)'
;VVADLGVTSCLAAVAATGSVAVTTDVVGARWASLLPRVHLCVVPGDAVVASPGDVLRRFSPATPPPRGLWFVTGPSRTGDIEQLLTRGVHGPVAVEILLLHPA
;
A
#
# COMPACT_ATOMS: atom_id res chain seq x y z
N VAL A 1 11.67 -14.35 4.26
CA VAL A 1 11.86 -13.15 5.11
C VAL A 1 11.21 -13.44 6.44
N VAL A 2 11.91 -13.20 7.56
CA VAL A 2 11.49 -13.62 8.92
C VAL A 2 10.91 -12.43 9.73
N ALA A 3 10.71 -11.28 9.11
CA ALA A 3 10.24 -10.08 9.80
C ALA A 3 8.72 -10.09 9.98
N ASP A 4 8.27 -9.79 11.20
CA ASP A 4 6.84 -9.65 11.53
C ASP A 4 6.24 -8.34 11.03
N LEU A 5 7.04 -7.28 10.97
CA LEU A 5 6.65 -5.93 10.58
C LEU A 5 7.43 -5.47 9.35
N GLY A 6 6.71 -4.99 8.34
CA GLY A 6 7.28 -4.24 7.23
C GLY A 6 6.83 -2.80 7.28
N VAL A 7 7.78 -1.89 7.10
CA VAL A 7 7.53 -0.45 7.12
C VAL A 7 7.79 0.12 5.74
N THR A 8 6.84 0.88 5.20
CA THR A 8 7.01 1.60 3.94
C THR A 8 6.52 3.04 4.06
N SER A 9 6.97 3.89 3.13
CA SER A 9 6.20 5.07 2.73
C SER A 9 5.24 4.71 1.58
N CYS A 10 4.49 5.67 1.08
CA CYS A 10 3.64 5.54 -0.09
C CYS A 10 3.83 6.73 -1.03
N LEU A 11 3.54 6.54 -2.31
CA LEU A 11 3.39 7.63 -3.27
C LEU A 11 2.17 8.50 -2.91
N ALA A 12 1.07 7.86 -2.50
CA ALA A 12 -0.16 8.53 -2.11
C ALA A 12 -1.03 7.63 -1.23
N ALA A 13 -1.88 8.23 -0.39
CA ALA A 13 -3.00 7.55 0.25
C ALA A 13 -4.31 7.99 -0.40
N VAL A 14 -5.18 7.04 -0.74
CA VAL A 14 -6.43 7.27 -1.45
C VAL A 14 -7.60 7.22 -0.47
N ALA A 15 -8.24 8.36 -0.25
CA ALA A 15 -9.33 8.51 0.70
C ALA A 15 -10.56 7.66 0.35
N ALA A 16 -10.99 7.67 -0.92
CA ALA A 16 -12.23 7.00 -1.33
C ALA A 16 -12.21 5.48 -1.12
N THR A 17 -11.03 4.86 -1.14
CA THR A 17 -10.87 3.39 -1.03
C THR A 17 -10.11 2.96 0.22
N GLY A 18 -9.71 3.90 1.09
CA GLY A 18 -8.88 3.61 2.26
C GLY A 18 -7.59 2.87 1.90
N SER A 19 -6.92 3.27 0.81
CA SER A 19 -5.79 2.52 0.24
C SER A 19 -4.50 3.31 0.25
N VAL A 20 -3.36 2.63 0.26
CA VAL A 20 -2.05 3.26 0.01
C VAL A 20 -1.45 2.76 -1.29
N ALA A 21 -0.93 3.69 -2.10
CA ALA A 21 -0.23 3.42 -3.34
C ALA A 21 1.27 3.27 -3.06
N VAL A 22 1.79 2.05 -3.14
CA VAL A 22 3.21 1.77 -2.89
C VAL A 22 3.90 1.50 -4.24
N THR A 23 5.13 1.99 -4.39
CA THR A 23 5.91 1.88 -5.63
C THR A 23 7.20 1.11 -5.41
N THR A 24 7.83 0.73 -6.51
CA THR A 24 9.19 0.14 -6.51
C THR A 24 10.31 1.16 -6.42
N ASP A 25 10.02 2.46 -6.30
CA ASP A 25 11.06 3.51 -6.30
C ASP A 25 11.96 3.41 -5.07
N VAL A 26 11.41 2.90 -3.97
CA VAL A 26 12.16 2.49 -2.79
C VAL A 26 12.47 1.00 -2.88
N VAL A 27 13.76 0.67 -2.86
CA VAL A 27 14.24 -0.72 -2.88
C VAL A 27 13.62 -1.50 -1.73
N GLY A 28 13.02 -2.64 -2.05
CA GLY A 28 12.42 -3.54 -1.05
C GLY A 28 11.00 -3.19 -0.62
N ALA A 29 10.41 -2.09 -1.08
CA ALA A 29 9.04 -1.69 -0.70
C ALA A 29 7.98 -2.75 -1.02
N ARG A 30 8.15 -3.49 -2.13
CA ARG A 30 7.29 -4.64 -2.47
C ARG A 30 7.35 -5.74 -1.42
N TRP A 31 8.56 -6.08 -0.97
CA TRP A 31 8.73 -7.12 0.03
C TRP A 31 8.22 -6.67 1.38
N ALA A 32 8.53 -5.42 1.78
CA ALA A 32 8.10 -4.85 3.05
C ALA A 32 6.58 -4.66 3.15
N SER A 33 5.87 -4.37 2.06
CA SER A 33 4.40 -4.23 2.11
C SER A 33 3.63 -5.54 2.00
N LEU A 34 4.23 -6.61 1.45
CA LEU A 34 3.50 -7.84 1.11
C LEU A 34 3.90 -9.08 1.91
N LEU A 35 5.15 -9.21 2.35
CA LEU A 35 5.62 -10.45 3.00
C LEU A 35 5.43 -10.47 4.53
N PRO A 36 5.73 -9.39 5.28
CA PRO A 36 5.53 -9.38 6.71
C PRO A 36 4.06 -9.54 7.10
N ARG A 37 3.82 -10.05 8.30
CA ARG A 37 2.47 -10.23 8.83
C ARG A 37 1.75 -8.89 8.99
N VAL A 38 2.48 -7.85 9.36
CA VAL A 38 1.97 -6.49 9.52
C VAL A 38 2.66 -5.56 8.53
N HIS A 39 1.88 -4.78 7.79
CA HIS A 39 2.39 -3.67 6.98
C HIS A 39 2.03 -2.34 7.64
N LEU A 40 3.03 -1.61 8.11
CA LEU A 40 2.88 -0.23 8.56
C LEU A 40 3.26 0.71 7.42
N CYS A 41 2.32 1.53 6.97
CA CYS A 41 2.57 2.57 5.99
C CYS A 41 2.60 3.95 6.66
N VAL A 42 3.72 4.65 6.53
CA VAL A 42 3.86 6.03 6.98
C VAL A 42 3.43 6.94 5.83
N VAL A 43 2.41 7.76 6.08
CA VAL A 43 1.75 8.59 5.08
C VAL A 43 1.99 10.07 5.40
N PRO A 44 2.71 10.82 4.55
CA PRO A 44 2.74 12.27 4.64
C PRO A 44 1.33 12.86 4.46
N GLY A 45 0.94 13.84 5.29
CA GLY A 45 -0.40 14.42 5.27
C GLY A 45 -0.78 15.06 3.92
N ASP A 46 0.20 15.58 3.19
CA ASP A 46 0.05 16.15 1.85
C ASP A 46 -0.02 15.10 0.73
N ALA A 47 0.24 13.82 1.04
CA ALA A 47 0.16 12.72 0.08
C ALA A 47 -1.25 12.11 -0.04
N VAL A 48 -2.23 12.61 0.71
CA VAL A 48 -3.62 12.13 0.65
C VAL A 48 -4.33 12.70 -0.59
N VAL A 49 -4.95 11.82 -1.38
CA VAL A 49 -5.72 12.15 -2.58
C VAL A 49 -7.13 11.59 -2.51
N ALA A 50 -8.04 12.15 -3.30
CA ALA A 50 -9.44 11.74 -3.28
C ALA A 50 -9.65 10.34 -3.89
N SER A 51 -9.06 10.06 -5.06
CA SER A 51 -9.36 8.88 -5.87
C SER A 51 -8.10 8.17 -6.41
N PRO A 52 -8.18 6.88 -6.80
CA PRO A 52 -7.06 6.20 -7.45
C PRO A 52 -6.62 6.88 -8.74
N GLY A 53 -7.55 7.53 -9.45
CA GLY A 53 -7.26 8.30 -10.66
C GLY A 53 -6.34 9.49 -10.40
N ASP A 54 -6.39 10.10 -9.21
CA ASP A 54 -5.47 11.18 -8.81
C ASP A 54 -4.03 10.70 -8.69
N VAL A 55 -3.82 9.43 -8.31
CA VAL A 55 -2.49 8.82 -8.29
C VAL A 55 -1.97 8.64 -9.70
N LEU A 56 -2.79 8.08 -10.59
CA LEU A 56 -2.39 7.80 -11.99
C LEU A 56 -2.12 9.07 -12.79
N ARG A 57 -2.84 10.17 -12.50
CA ARG A 57 -2.64 11.49 -13.12
C ARG A 57 -1.29 12.13 -12.79
N ARG A 58 -0.55 11.63 -11.79
CA ARG A 58 0.80 12.10 -11.48
C ARG A 58 1.85 11.69 -12.52
N PHE A 59 1.51 10.75 -13.40
CA PHE A 59 2.43 10.24 -14.41
C PHE A 59 2.19 10.88 -15.77
N SER A 60 3.29 11.11 -16.49
CA SER A 60 3.31 11.67 -17.83
C SER A 60 4.56 11.18 -18.58
N PRO A 61 4.74 11.46 -19.88
CA PRO A 61 6.01 11.17 -20.55
C PRO A 61 7.22 11.83 -19.89
N ALA A 62 7.06 13.01 -19.27
CA ALA A 62 8.12 13.71 -18.54
C ALA A 62 8.33 13.15 -17.11
N THR A 63 7.35 12.41 -16.58
CA THR A 63 7.39 11.78 -15.26
C THR A 63 6.79 10.37 -15.39
N PRO A 64 7.54 9.42 -15.97
CA PRO A 64 7.02 8.10 -16.28
C PRO A 64 6.61 7.34 -15.01
N PRO A 65 5.68 6.37 -15.12
CA PRO A 65 5.29 5.57 -13.97
C PRO A 65 6.45 4.71 -13.45
N PRO A 66 6.42 4.34 -12.16
CA PRO A 66 7.40 3.42 -11.59
C PRO A 66 7.29 2.04 -12.23
N ARG A 67 8.35 1.22 -12.10
CA ARG A 67 8.36 -0.15 -12.64
C ARG A 67 7.29 -1.05 -12.00
N GLY A 68 6.86 -0.72 -10.78
CA GLY A 68 5.71 -1.33 -10.13
C GLY A 68 4.98 -0.32 -9.25
N LEU A 69 3.66 -0.40 -9.30
CA LEU A 69 2.71 0.36 -8.50
C LEU A 69 1.61 -0.60 -8.08
N TRP A 70 1.31 -0.68 -6.79
CA TRP A 70 0.18 -1.45 -6.29
C TRP A 70 -0.54 -0.69 -5.18
N PHE A 71 -1.82 -0.98 -5.05
CA PHE A 71 -2.66 -0.43 -4.00
C PHE A 71 -2.84 -1.48 -2.91
N VAL A 72 -2.48 -1.13 -1.69
CA VAL A 72 -2.82 -1.92 -0.51
C VAL A 72 -4.10 -1.35 0.08
N THR A 73 -5.19 -2.11 -0.01
CA THR A 73 -6.56 -1.70 0.36
C THR A 73 -7.01 -2.25 1.72
N GLY A 74 -6.04 -2.56 2.58
CA GLY A 74 -6.23 -3.19 3.88
C GLY A 74 -5.69 -4.62 3.94
N PRO A 75 -6.02 -5.37 5.00
CA PRO A 75 -5.53 -6.73 5.21
C PRO A 75 -5.92 -7.70 4.08
N SER A 76 -5.01 -8.62 3.76
CA SER A 76 -5.26 -9.68 2.79
C SER A 76 -6.38 -10.61 3.29
N ARG A 77 -7.39 -10.80 2.44
CA ARG A 77 -8.52 -11.71 2.65
C ARG A 77 -8.78 -12.48 1.35
N THR A 78 -8.65 -13.80 1.40
CA THR A 78 -8.94 -14.71 0.29
C THR A 78 -10.15 -15.55 0.66
N GLY A 79 -11.18 -15.54 -0.17
CA GLY A 79 -12.28 -16.50 -0.07
C GLY A 79 -11.93 -17.77 -0.84
N ASP A 80 -12.25 -18.93 -0.28
CA ASP A 80 -12.26 -20.18 -1.05
C ASP A 80 -13.58 -20.34 -1.82
N ILE A 81 -13.74 -21.47 -2.52
CA ILE A 81 -14.95 -21.79 -3.31
C ILE A 81 -16.19 -21.83 -2.40
N GLU A 82 -16.02 -22.23 -1.14
CA GLU A 82 -17.05 -22.33 -0.11
C GLU A 82 -17.32 -21.00 0.61
N GLN A 83 -16.76 -19.89 0.13
CA GLN A 83 -16.89 -18.54 0.70
C GLN A 83 -16.31 -18.38 2.12
N LEU A 84 -15.40 -19.27 2.53
CA LEU A 84 -14.67 -19.13 3.78
C LEU A 84 -13.51 -18.16 3.61
N LEU A 85 -13.52 -17.08 4.41
CA LEU A 85 -12.50 -16.06 4.37
C LEU A 85 -11.26 -16.47 5.18
N THR A 86 -10.16 -16.70 4.49
CA THR A 86 -8.84 -16.88 5.11
C THR A 86 -8.04 -15.57 5.02
N ARG A 87 -7.48 -15.14 6.14
CA ARG A 87 -6.64 -13.93 6.20
C ARG A 87 -5.17 -14.26 5.96
N GLY A 88 -4.47 -13.35 5.27
CA GLY A 88 -3.01 -13.40 5.17
C GLY A 88 -2.43 -14.40 4.18
N VAL A 89 -3.21 -14.88 3.21
CA VAL A 89 -2.75 -15.86 2.22
C VAL A 89 -1.83 -15.22 1.17
N HIS A 90 -2.16 -14.00 0.73
CA HIS A 90 -1.44 -13.30 -0.36
C HIS A 90 -0.85 -11.96 0.06
N GLY A 91 -0.81 -11.68 1.36
CA GLY A 91 -0.35 -10.40 1.89
C GLY A 91 -0.46 -10.32 3.40
N PRO A 92 -0.29 -9.12 3.98
CA PRO A 92 -0.29 -8.95 5.43
C PRO A 92 -1.65 -9.29 6.05
N VAL A 93 -1.63 -9.79 7.29
CA VAL A 93 -2.84 -10.02 8.10
C VAL A 93 -3.37 -8.74 8.77
N ALA A 94 -2.53 -7.70 8.85
CA ALA A 94 -2.88 -6.37 9.35
C ALA A 94 -2.17 -5.27 8.53
N VAL A 95 -2.88 -4.18 8.27
CA VAL A 95 -2.33 -2.98 7.62
C VAL A 95 -2.61 -1.80 8.53
N GLU A 96 -1.54 -1.14 8.97
CA GLU A 96 -1.57 0.00 9.88
C GLU A 96 -1.12 1.26 9.13
N ILE A 97 -1.79 2.38 9.39
CA ILE A 97 -1.49 3.66 8.73
C ILE A 97 -1.06 4.67 9.79
N LEU A 98 0.16 5.20 9.64
CA LEU A 98 0.63 6.34 10.42
C LEU A 98 0.54 7.60 9.55
N LEU A 99 -0.53 8.37 9.73
CA LEU A 99 -0.70 9.65 9.06
C LEU A 99 0.08 10.74 9.80
N LEU A 100 1.04 11.35 9.12
CA LEU A 100 1.82 12.45 9.65
C LEU A 100 1.07 13.76 9.41
N HIS A 101 0.87 14.54 10.48
CA HIS A 101 0.34 15.89 10.33
C HIS A 101 1.41 16.78 9.67
N PRO A 102 1.03 17.66 8.72
CA PRO A 102 1.96 18.68 8.27
C PRO A 102 2.40 19.56 9.46
N ALA A 103 3.67 19.96 9.47
CA ALA A 103 4.22 20.87 10.46
C ALA A 103 3.68 22.30 10.28
#